data_AF-A0A3Z8IMT5-F1
#
_entry.id   AF-A0A3Z8IMT5-F1
#
_cell.length_a   1.000
_cell.length_b   1.000
_cell.length_c   1.000
_cell.angle_alpha   90.00
_cell.angle_beta   90.00
_cell.angle_gamma   90.00
#
_symmetry.space_group_name_H-M   'P 1'
#
loop_
_entity.id
_entity.type
_entity.pdbx_description
1 polymer ?
#
loop_
_entity_poly.entity_id
_entity_poly.type
_entity_poly.pdbx_seq_one_letter_code
_entity_poly.pdbx_strand_id
1 'polypeptide(L)'
;MEIAGLVYFIFAVVCAFELSYDAKQRNMSSLWWGIVGFFFGIFGCILYLAVKKPYRREQKISKMRDLEFLRGLKEKRCISEAEYEKYKAEVLE
;
A
#
# COMPACT_ATOMS: atom_id res chain seq x y z
N MET A 1 -2.47 -9.95 6.09
CA MET A 1 -2.28 -8.49 6.19
C MET A 1 -0.79 -8.23 6.25
N GLU A 2 -0.24 -7.25 5.54
CA GLU A 2 1.16 -6.84 5.78
C GLU A 2 1.31 -6.33 7.21
N ILE A 3 2.53 -6.41 7.78
CA ILE A 3 2.84 -5.94 9.14
C ILE A 3 2.31 -4.51 9.37
N ALA A 4 2.51 -3.61 8.39
CA ALA A 4 2.01 -2.23 8.46
C ALA A 4 0.48 -2.15 8.58
N GLY A 5 -0.27 -3.02 7.87
CA GLY A 5 -1.73 -3.06 7.97
C GLY A 5 -2.22 -3.57 9.32
N LEU A 6 -1.51 -4.53 9.91
CA LEU A 6 -1.80 -5.04 11.26
C LEU A 6 -1.51 -3.96 12.32
N VAL A 7 -0.37 -3.28 12.23
CA VAL A 7 0.00 -2.18 13.14
C VAL A 7 -1.03 -1.05 13.08
N TYR A 8 -1.42 -0.65 11.87
CA TYR A 8 -2.47 0.36 11.68
C TYR A 8 -3.81 -0.08 12.28
N PHE A 9 -4.21 -1.34 12.09
CA PHE A 9 -5.44 -1.87 12.67
C PHE A 9 -5.43 -1.82 14.20
N ILE A 10 -4.33 -2.25 14.83
CA ILE A 10 -4.17 -2.20 16.29
C ILE A 10 -4.25 -0.74 16.78
N PHE A 11 -3.55 0.18 16.11
CA PHE A 11 -3.60 1.60 16.44
C PHE A 11 -5.04 2.15 16.35
N ALA A 12 -5.77 1.81 15.30
CA ALA A 12 -7.16 2.24 15.13
C ALA A 12 -8.09 1.72 16.25
N VAL A 13 -7.87 0.48 16.71
CA VAL A 13 -8.62 -0.10 17.84
C VAL A 13 -8.33 0.68 19.13
N VAL A 14 -7.06 0.99 19.40
CA VAL A 14 -6.68 1.79 20.58
C VAL A 14 -7.30 3.18 20.52
N CYS A 15 -7.24 3.87 19.38
CA CYS A 15 -7.88 5.16 19.20
C CYS A 15 -9.40 5.10 19.42
N ALA A 16 -10.08 4.08 18.91
CA ALA A 16 -11.52 3.91 19.12
C ALA A 16 -11.87 3.71 20.61
N PHE A 17 -11.02 3.00 21.35
CA PHE A 17 -11.18 2.81 22.78
C PHE A 17 -10.99 4.11 23.57
N GLU A 18 -9.93 4.87 23.28
CA GLU A 18 -9.69 6.18 23.87
C GLU A 18 -10.85 7.15 23.61
N LEU A 19 -11.38 7.15 22.39
CA LEU A 19 -12.50 8.01 21.99
C LEU A 19 -13.80 7.62 22.71
N SER A 20 -14.04 6.31 22.90
CA SER A 20 -15.15 5.80 23.72
C SER A 20 -15.00 6.21 25.19
N TYR A 21 -13.78 6.13 25.73
CA TYR A 21 -13.49 6.48 27.12
C TYR A 21 -13.65 7.98 27.39
N ASP A 22 -13.11 8.85 26.53
CA ASP A 22 -13.29 10.30 26.61
C ASP A 22 -14.75 10.71 26.45
N ALA A 23 -15.48 10.09 25.52
CA ALA A 23 -16.92 10.30 25.37
C ALA A 23 -17.69 9.97 26.66
N LYS A 24 -17.31 8.89 27.36
CA LYS A 24 -17.91 8.52 28.65
C LYS A 24 -17.68 9.59 29.71
N GLN A 25 -16.48 10.18 29.78
CA GLN A 25 -16.15 11.25 30.72
C GLN A 25 -16.96 12.54 30.45
N ARG A 26 -17.35 12.76 29.20
CA ARG A 26 -18.14 13.92 28.76
C ARG A 26 -19.66 13.68 28.84
N ASN A 27 -20.12 12.61 29.51
CA ASN A 27 -21.53 12.19 29.54
C ASN A 27 -22.16 11.97 28.16
N MET A 28 -21.35 11.59 27.16
CA MET A 28 -21.81 11.22 25.82
C MET A 28 -21.94 9.69 25.70
N SER A 29 -22.57 9.22 24.63
CA SER A 29 -22.70 7.78 24.37
C SER A 29 -21.35 7.17 23.98
N SER A 30 -20.68 6.54 24.94
CA SER A 30 -19.40 5.85 24.73
C SER A 30 -19.48 4.75 23.65
N LEU A 31 -20.60 4.02 23.63
CA LEU A 31 -20.85 2.96 22.65
C LEU A 31 -20.83 3.52 21.21
N TRP A 32 -21.57 4.59 20.95
CA TRP A 32 -21.64 5.19 19.61
C TRP A 32 -20.29 5.74 19.16
N TRP A 33 -19.58 6.44 20.05
CA TRP A 33 -18.27 7.01 19.74
C TRP A 33 -17.19 5.94 19.51
N GLY A 34 -17.22 4.85 20.26
CA GLY A 34 -16.35 3.69 20.01
C GLY A 34 -16.63 3.01 18.67
N ILE A 35 -17.92 2.82 18.34
CA ILE A 35 -18.34 2.24 17.06
C ILE A 35 -17.89 3.12 15.88
N VAL A 36 -18.14 4.44 15.96
CA VAL A 36 -17.73 5.41 14.93
C VAL A 36 -16.21 5.42 14.74
N GLY A 37 -15.45 5.48 15.83
CA GLY A 37 -13.98 5.45 15.78
C GLY A 37 -13.44 4.16 15.14
N PHE A 38 -14.03 3.01 15.49
CA PHE A 38 -13.64 1.73 14.95
C PHE A 38 -13.92 1.61 13.44
N PHE A 39 -15.11 2.03 12.99
CA PHE A 39 -15.44 2.02 11.56
C PHE A 39 -14.60 3.00 10.74
N PHE A 40 -14.24 4.16 11.31
CA PHE A 40 -13.28 5.08 10.70
C PHE A 40 -11.91 4.41 10.47
N GLY A 41 -11.44 3.67 11.47
CA GLY A 41 -10.24 2.85 11.37
C GLY A 41 -10.31 1.82 10.24
N ILE A 42 -11.38 1.03 10.21
CA ILE A 42 -11.63 0.02 9.17
C ILE A 42 -11.67 0.66 7.78
N PHE A 43 -12.30 1.81 7.64
CA PHE A 43 -12.38 2.52 6.36
C PHE A 43 -10.99 2.82 5.79
N GLY A 44 -10.05 3.26 6.62
CA GLY A 44 -8.65 3.44 6.20
C GLY A 44 -7.98 2.15 5.72
N CYS A 45 -8.22 1.02 6.40
CA CYS A 45 -7.74 -0.29 5.94
C CYS A 45 -8.30 -0.67 4.57
N ILE A 46 -9.60 -0.44 4.35
CA ILE A 46 -10.28 -0.75 3.08
C ILE A 46 -9.69 0.11 1.96
N LEU A 47 -9.49 1.41 2.20
CA LEU A 47 -8.86 2.31 1.23
C LEU A 47 -7.44 1.85 0.87
N TYR A 48 -6.62 1.50 1.86
CA TYR A 48 -5.27 0.97 1.62
C TYR A 48 -5.30 -0.27 0.71
N LEU A 49 -6.19 -1.21 0.98
CA LEU A 49 -6.33 -2.42 0.15
C LEU A 49 -6.84 -2.09 -1.25
N ALA A 50 -7.74 -1.12 -1.39
CA ALA A 50 -8.30 -0.69 -2.66
C ALA A 50 -7.24 -0.06 -3.57
N VAL A 51 -6.34 0.78 -3.04
CA VAL A 51 -5.27 1.43 -3.83
C VAL A 51 -4.06 0.53 -4.05
N LYS A 52 -3.83 -0.46 -3.18
CA LYS A 52 -2.67 -1.35 -3.28
C LYS A 52 -2.70 -2.27 -4.51
N LYS A 53 -3.87 -2.79 -4.87
CA LYS A 53 -4.03 -3.65 -6.07
C LYS A 53 -3.69 -2.91 -7.37
N PRO A 54 -4.25 -1.72 -7.67
CA PRO A 54 -3.90 -0.98 -8.88
C PRO A 54 -2.43 -0.56 -8.88
N TYR A 55 -1.87 -0.12 -7.75
CA TYR A 55 -0.46 0.25 -7.68
C TYR A 55 0.50 -0.89 -8.06
N ARG A 56 0.29 -2.10 -7.52
CA ARG A 56 1.09 -3.28 -7.92
C ARG A 56 0.92 -3.64 -9.39
N ARG A 57 -0.26 -3.39 -9.97
CA ARG A 57 -0.52 -3.64 -11.39
C ARG A 57 0.23 -2.65 -12.27
N GLU A 58 0.20 -1.36 -11.93
CA GLU A 58 0.92 -0.31 -12.62
C GLU A 58 2.44 -0.52 -12.54
N GLN A 59 2.97 -0.88 -11.37
CA GLN A 59 4.39 -1.24 -11.23
C GLN A 59 4.79 -2.40 -12.15
N LYS A 60 3.96 -3.45 -12.23
CA LYS A 60 4.22 -4.57 -13.15
C LYS A 60 4.19 -4.14 -14.61
N ILE A 61 3.24 -3.29 -14.99
CA ILE A 61 3.12 -2.77 -16.36
C ILE A 61 4.31 -1.87 -16.70
N SER A 62 4.76 -1.03 -15.77
CA SER A 62 5.97 -0.20 -15.93
C SER A 62 7.19 -1.07 -16.15
N LYS A 63 7.45 -2.05 -15.26
CA LYS A 63 8.59 -2.97 -15.40
C LYS A 63 8.55 -3.73 -16.73
N MET A 64 7.38 -4.18 -17.19
CA MET A 64 7.25 -4.83 -18.51
C MET A 64 7.60 -3.87 -19.65
N ARG A 65 7.15 -2.62 -19.60
CA ARG A 65 7.46 -1.59 -20.60
C ARG A 65 8.95 -1.28 -20.65
N ASP A 66 9.59 -1.16 -19.49
CA ASP A 66 11.03 -0.88 -19.38
C ASP A 66 11.86 -2.05 -19.94
N LEU A 67 11.43 -3.31 -19.69
CA LEU A 67 12.05 -4.50 -20.29
C LEU A 67 11.87 -4.56 -21.81
N GLU A 68 10.69 -4.21 -22.33
CA GLU A 68 10.46 -4.11 -23.78
C GLU A 68 11.35 -3.04 -24.43
N PHE A 69 11.53 -1.90 -23.75
CA PHE A 69 12.42 -0.84 -24.22
C PHE A 69 13.89 -1.30 -24.28
N LEU A 70 14.38 -1.96 -23.21
CA LEU A 70 15.72 -2.54 -23.19
C LEU A 70 15.94 -3.57 -24.29
N ARG A 71 14.92 -4.42 -24.55
CA ARG A 71 14.96 -5.39 -25.65
C ARG A 71 15.07 -4.70 -27.00
N GLY A 72 14.32 -3.61 -27.23
CA GLY A 72 14.41 -2.83 -28.46
C GLY A 72 15.79 -2.19 -28.68
N LEU A 73 16.44 -1.71 -27.61
CA LEU A 73 17.82 -1.18 -27.68
C LEU A 73 18.83 -2.26 -28.07
N LYS A 74 18.67 -3.47 -27.51
CA LYS A 74 19.51 -4.63 -27.85
C LYS A 74 19.34 -5.05 -29.31
N GLU A 75 18.11 -5.15 -29.80
CA GLU A 75 17.81 -5.53 -31.18
C GLU A 75 18.39 -4.52 -32.19
N LYS A 76 18.40 -3.23 -31.84
CA LYS A 76 19.05 -2.17 -32.63
C LYS A 76 20.58 -2.11 -32.48
N ARG A 77 21.18 -2.99 -31.68
CA ARG A 77 22.62 -3.01 -31.31
C ARG A 77 23.10 -1.69 -30.69
N CYS A 78 22.21 -0.94 -30.04
CA CYS A 78 22.56 0.29 -29.32
C CYS A 78 23.25 0.00 -27.98
N ILE A 79 23.04 -1.20 -27.43
CA ILE A 79 23.65 -1.68 -26.19
C ILE A 79 24.22 -3.09 -26.41
N SER A 80 25.27 -3.43 -25.68
CA SER A 80 25.87 -4.77 -25.67
C SER A 80 25.05 -5.77 -24.85
N GLU A 81 25.32 -7.06 -25.02
CA GLU A 81 24.68 -8.13 -24.23
C GLU A 81 24.94 -7.95 -22.72
N ALA A 82 26.15 -7.54 -22.35
CA ALA A 82 26.54 -7.31 -20.97
C ALA A 82 25.78 -6.13 -20.35
N GLU A 83 25.58 -5.05 -21.10
CA GLU A 83 24.79 -3.89 -20.66
C GLU A 83 23.30 -4.23 -20.54
N TYR A 84 22.77 -5.03 -21.47
CA TYR A 84 21.39 -5.49 -21.41
C TYR A 84 21.11 -6.31 -20.15
N GLU A 85 21.94 -7.31 -19.81
CA GLU A 85 21.73 -8.12 -18.61
C GLU A 85 21.92 -7.30 -17.32
N LYS A 86 22.83 -6.31 -17.31
CA LYS A 86 22.96 -5.37 -16.20
C LYS A 86 21.68 -4.57 -15.97
N TYR A 87 21.17 -3.87 -17.00
CA TYR A 87 19.97 -3.02 -16.85
C TYR A 87 18.71 -3.84 -16.59
N LYS A 88 18.60 -5.04 -17.15
CA LYS A 88 17.52 -5.98 -16.85
C LYS A 88 17.51 -6.40 -15.39
N ALA A 89 18.67 -6.64 -14.78
CA ALA A 89 18.77 -6.94 -13.36
C ALA A 89 18.30 -5.75 -12.51
N GLU A 90 18.71 -4.52 -12.86
CA GLU A 90 18.29 -3.29 -12.17
C GLU A 90 16.77 -3.05 -12.23
N VAL A 91 16.10 -3.40 -13.33
CA VAL A 91 14.63 -3.27 -13.46
C VAL A 91 13.88 -4.34 -12.65
N LEU A 92 14.49 -5.51 -12.41
CA LEU A 92 13.87 -6.63 -11.73
C LEU A 92 14.02 -6.57 -10.20
N GLU A 93 15.07 -5.94 -9.67
CA GLU A 93 15.16 -5.55 -8.25
C GLU A 93 13.99 -4.65 -7.79
#